data_AF-A0A0F4YEM6-F1
#
_entry.id   AF-A0A0F4YEM6-F1
#
_cell.length_a   1.000
_cell.length_b   1.000
_cell.length_c   1.000
_cell.angle_alpha   90.00
_cell.angle_beta   90.00
_cell.angle_gamma   90.00
#
_symmetry.space_group_name_H-M   'P 1'
#
loop_
_entity.id
_entity.type
_entity.pdbx_description
1 polymer ?
#
loop_
_entity_poly.entity_id
_entity_poly.type
_entity_poly.pdbx_seq_one_letter_code
_entity_poly.pdbx_strand_id
1 'polypeptide(L)'
;RARQAEPDMRVTSQREVSALEHLTAVGCSSTPALFAWKHETQGDDDWIPGGYIDYILMEKLPGTSPGYWSGVMKREERDQLRRAFKEAWQ
;
A
#
# COMPACT_ATOMS: atom_id res chain seq x y z
N ARG A 1 -14.32 -18.70 23.90
CA ARG A 1 -13.83 -18.83 22.51
C ARG A 1 -13.69 -17.43 21.94
N ALA A 2 -12.51 -17.07 21.43
CA ALA A 2 -12.29 -15.75 20.82
C ALA A 2 -13.05 -15.65 19.50
N ARG A 3 -13.69 -14.51 19.25
CA ARG A 3 -14.38 -14.17 18.01
C ARG A 3 -13.34 -14.17 16.88
N GLN A 4 -13.38 -15.15 15.98
CA GLN A 4 -12.51 -15.19 14.80
C GLN A 4 -12.75 -13.93 13.95
N ALA A 5 -11.70 -13.51 13.24
CA ALA A 5 -11.76 -12.36 12.35
C ALA A 5 -12.83 -12.59 11.29
N GLU A 6 -13.68 -11.59 11.05
CA GLU A 6 -14.65 -11.62 9.95
C GLU A 6 -13.90 -11.91 8.63
N PRO A 7 -14.46 -12.74 7.73
CA PRO A 7 -13.85 -13.13 6.45
C PRO A 7 -13.88 -12.00 5.40
N ASP A 8 -14.10 -10.76 5.83
CA ASP A 8 -14.05 -9.60 4.97
C ASP A 8 -12.64 -9.02 4.96
N MET A 9 -12.22 -8.62 3.76
CA MET A 9 -10.99 -7.87 3.53
C MET A 9 -10.87 -6.70 4.52
N ARG A 10 -9.67 -6.42 5.05
CA ARG A 10 -9.52 -5.29 5.98
C ARG A 10 -9.92 -4.00 5.31
N VAL A 11 -10.55 -3.11 6.09
CA VAL A 11 -10.88 -1.74 5.66
C VAL A 11 -9.66 -0.99 5.11
N THR A 12 -8.46 -1.23 5.66
CA THR A 12 -7.21 -0.64 5.14
C THR A 12 -6.87 -1.17 3.75
N SER A 13 -6.93 -2.49 3.55
CA SER A 13 -6.63 -3.12 2.27
C SER A 13 -7.68 -2.74 1.21
N GLN A 14 -8.96 -2.68 1.59
CA GLN A 14 -10.05 -2.23 0.71
C GLN A 14 -9.82 -0.80 0.22
N ARG A 15 -9.42 0.11 1.12
CA ARG A 15 -9.11 1.51 0.76
C ARG A 15 -7.93 1.61 -0.18
N GLU A 16 -6.88 0.83 0.07
CA GLU A 16 -5.68 0.83 -0.78
C GLU A 16 -5.99 0.31 -2.19
N VAL A 17 -6.67 -0.83 -2.29
CA VAL A 17 -7.12 -1.38 -3.58
C VAL A 17 -8.03 -0.38 -4.31
N SER A 18 -9.05 0.17 -3.65
CA SER A 18 -9.96 1.13 -4.28
C SER A 18 -9.24 2.39 -4.78
N ALA A 19 -8.27 2.90 -4.02
CA ALA A 19 -7.46 4.03 -4.44
C ALA A 19 -6.58 3.67 -5.66
N LEU A 20 -5.87 2.54 -5.61
CA LEU A 20 -5.00 2.10 -6.70
C LEU A 20 -5.79 1.76 -7.96
N GLU A 21 -6.98 1.16 -7.85
CA GLU A 21 -7.90 0.92 -8.98
C GLU A 21 -8.27 2.23 -9.67
N HIS A 22 -8.71 3.22 -8.89
CA HIS A 22 -9.10 4.52 -9.44
C HIS A 22 -7.92 5.25 -10.10
N LEU A 23 -6.78 5.31 -9.41
CA LEU A 23 -5.58 6.00 -9.88
C LEU A 23 -4.98 5.34 -11.12
N THR A 24 -5.03 4.01 -11.21
CA THR A 24 -4.63 3.26 -12.40
C THR A 24 -5.57 3.55 -13.57
N ALA A 25 -6.88 3.56 -13.34
CA ALA A 25 -7.87 3.80 -14.38
C ALA A 25 -7.76 5.20 -15.02
N VAL A 26 -7.35 6.21 -14.25
CA VAL A 26 -7.10 7.57 -14.76
C VAL A 26 -5.67 7.77 -15.28
N GLY A 27 -4.82 6.74 -15.26
CA GLY A 27 -3.44 6.81 -15.72
C GLY A 27 -2.56 7.74 -14.88
N CYS A 28 -2.77 7.79 -13.56
CA CYS A 28 -1.97 8.63 -12.67
C CYS A 28 -0.50 8.20 -12.69
N SER A 29 0.40 9.09 -13.11
CA SER A 29 1.84 8.82 -13.19
C SER A 29 2.56 8.85 -11.83
N SER A 30 1.88 9.32 -10.79
CA SER A 30 2.46 9.51 -9.45
C SER A 30 2.21 8.31 -8.52
N THR A 31 1.55 7.26 -9.01
CA THR A 31 1.17 6.07 -8.23
C THR A 31 1.52 4.81 -9.01
N PRO A 32 1.90 3.70 -8.33
CA PRO A 32 2.10 2.44 -9.03
C PRO A 32 0.79 1.94 -9.65
N ALA A 33 0.86 1.38 -10.85
CA ALA A 33 -0.30 0.73 -11.45
C ALA A 33 -0.68 -0.54 -10.67
N LEU A 34 -1.99 -0.75 -10.46
CA LEU A 34 -2.53 -1.99 -9.92
C LEU A 34 -2.62 -3.05 -11.02
N PHE A 35 -2.12 -4.26 -10.77
CA PHE A 35 -2.25 -5.39 -11.68
C PHE A 35 -3.34 -6.37 -11.23
N ALA A 36 -3.38 -6.69 -9.93
CA ALA A 36 -4.38 -7.59 -9.36
C ALA A 36 -4.43 -7.48 -7.83
N TRP A 37 -5.48 -8.00 -7.22
CA TRP A 37 -5.56 -8.22 -5.78
C TRP A 37 -6.32 -9.52 -5.48
N LYS A 38 -6.12 -10.08 -4.28
CA LYS A 38 -6.80 -11.30 -3.82
C LYS A 38 -7.06 -11.22 -2.32
N HIS A 39 -8.24 -11.64 -1.89
CA HIS A 39 -8.53 -11.93 -0.49
C HIS A 39 -8.73 -13.43 -0.34
N GLU A 40 -8.07 -14.05 0.64
CA GLU A 40 -8.26 -15.48 0.91
C GLU A 40 -8.24 -15.81 2.40
N THR A 41 -9.01 -16.82 2.79
CA THR A 41 -8.95 -17.42 4.12
C THR A 41 -7.77 -18.40 4.19
N GLN A 42 -7.03 -18.33 5.28
CA GLN A 42 -5.91 -19.23 5.57
C GLN A 42 -6.43 -20.60 6.01
N GLY A 43 -5.84 -21.65 5.44
CA GLY A 43 -6.13 -23.05 5.74
C GLY A 43 -5.54 -23.50 7.09
N ASP A 44 -5.79 -24.75 7.45
CA ASP A 44 -5.40 -25.30 8.75
C ASP A 44 -3.88 -25.45 8.93
N ASP A 45 -3.15 -25.59 7.83
CA ASP A 45 -1.69 -25.71 7.81
C ASP A 45 -0.97 -24.37 7.59
N ASP A 46 -1.71 -23.27 7.44
CA ASP A 46 -1.15 -21.94 7.26
C ASP A 46 -0.75 -21.30 8.60
N TRP A 47 -0.05 -20.17 8.53
CA TRP A 47 0.50 -19.49 9.71
C TRP A 47 -0.57 -19.05 10.71
N ILE A 48 -1.77 -18.71 10.23
CA ILE A 48 -2.90 -18.30 11.06
C ILE A 48 -4.15 -19.06 10.58
N PRO A 49 -4.42 -20.27 11.11
CA PRO A 49 -5.60 -21.07 10.72
C PRO A 49 -6.92 -20.33 10.93
N GLY A 50 -7.74 -20.27 9.88
CA GLY A 50 -9.00 -19.52 9.88
C GLY A 50 -8.85 -17.99 9.90
N GLY A 51 -7.61 -17.48 9.78
CA GLY A 51 -7.34 -16.09 9.46
C GLY A 51 -7.54 -15.80 7.98
N TYR A 52 -7.07 -14.64 7.51
CA TYR A 52 -7.06 -14.31 6.08
C TYR A 52 -5.78 -13.60 5.69
N ILE A 53 -5.52 -13.52 4.38
CA ILE A 53 -4.44 -12.75 3.78
C ILE A 53 -5.02 -11.93 2.61
N ASP A 54 -4.67 -10.64 2.60
CA ASP A 54 -4.94 -9.73 1.49
C ASP A 54 -3.65 -9.59 0.65
N TYR A 55 -3.74 -9.90 -0.64
CA TYR A 55 -2.65 -9.75 -1.61
C TYR A 55 -2.94 -8.56 -2.52
N ILE A 56 -1.94 -7.70 -2.73
CA ILE A 56 -1.97 -6.61 -3.70
C ILE A 56 -0.76 -6.77 -4.60
N LEU A 57 -1.02 -6.95 -5.90
CA LEU A 57 0.01 -6.98 -6.93
C LEU A 57 -0.02 -5.66 -7.70
N MET A 58 1.08 -4.92 -7.61
CA MET A 58 1.22 -3.59 -8.20
C MET A 58 2.59 -3.42 -8.84
N GLU A 59 2.72 -2.39 -9.65
CA GLU A 59 3.97 -1.98 -10.29
C GLU A 59 5.09 -1.77 -9.26
N LYS A 60 6.26 -2.33 -9.56
CA LYS A 60 7.46 -2.12 -8.77
C LYS A 60 8.13 -0.81 -9.21
N LEU A 61 7.93 0.24 -8.43
CA LEU A 61 8.58 1.53 -8.68
C LEU A 61 10.09 1.45 -8.38
N PRO A 62 10.95 2.08 -9.21
CA PRO A 62 12.36 2.25 -8.87
C PRO A 62 12.52 3.30 -7.75
N GLY A 63 13.62 3.21 -7.01
CA GLY A 63 13.99 4.20 -5.99
C GLY A 63 13.97 3.63 -4.58
N THR A 64 14.02 4.54 -3.61
CA THR A 64 14.09 4.23 -2.18
C THR A 64 13.00 4.96 -1.42
N SER A 65 12.28 4.24 -0.57
CA SER A 65 11.36 4.88 0.37
C SER A 65 12.17 5.77 1.32
N PRO A 66 11.88 7.08 1.40
CA PRO A 66 12.43 7.88 2.47
C PRO A 66 11.95 7.30 3.80
N GLY A 67 12.88 7.06 4.72
CA GLY A 67 12.55 6.45 6.01
C GLY A 67 11.57 7.30 6.81
N TYR A 68 10.79 6.64 7.68
CA TYR A 68 9.80 7.26 8.57
C TYR A 68 10.37 8.41 9.43
N TRP A 69 11.69 8.42 9.62
CA TRP A 69 12.43 9.37 10.42
C TRP A 69 13.35 10.23 9.53
N SER A 70 12.76 11.21 8.89
CA SER A 70 13.48 12.33 8.26
C SER A 70 14.46 13.06 9.22
N GLY A 71 14.50 12.70 10.51
CA GLY A 71 15.48 13.18 11.49
C GLY A 71 16.93 12.82 11.17
N VAL A 72 17.21 11.76 10.40
CA VAL A 72 18.57 11.42 9.94
C VAL A 72 18.95 12.18 8.66
N MET A 73 17.94 12.62 7.89
CA MET A 73 18.17 13.41 6.68
C MET A 73 18.58 14.83 7.04
N LYS A 74 19.53 15.38 6.29
CA LYS A 74 19.90 16.80 6.43
C LYS A 74 18.68 17.67 6.12
N ARG A 75 18.70 18.91 6.63
CA ARG A 75 17.56 19.82 6.45
C ARG A 75 17.28 20.06 4.97
N GLU A 76 18.34 20.20 4.19
CA GLU A 76 18.30 20.47 2.76
C GLU A 76 17.65 19.32 1.98
N GLU A 77 18.00 18.07 2.30
CA GLU A 77 17.40 16.88 1.67
C GLU A 77 15.91 16.77 1.96
N ARG A 78 15.50 17.12 3.19
CA ARG A 78 14.08 17.17 3.55
C ARG A 78 13.32 18.26 2.79
N ASP A 79 13.94 19.42 2.63
CA ASP A 79 13.31 20.54 1.93
C ASP A 79 13.21 20.27 0.42
N GLN A 80 14.16 19.54 -0.15
CA GLN A 80 14.06 19.00 -1.51
C GLN A 80 12.92 17.99 -1.64
N LEU A 81 12.84 17.01 -0.74
CA LEU A 81 11.77 16.02 -0.73
C LEU A 81 10.38 16.67 -0.64
N ARG A 82 10.20 17.63 0.28
CA ARG A 82 8.95 18.40 0.41
C ARG A 82 8.60 19.18 -0.85
N ARG A 83 9.59 19.72 -1.55
CA ARG A 83 9.38 20.45 -2.80
C ARG A 83 8.90 19.50 -3.90
N ALA A 84 9.56 18.36 -4.06
CA ALA A 84 9.15 17.33 -5.01
C ALA A 84 7.71 16.86 -4.77
N PHE A 85 7.31 16.62 -3.52
CA PHE A 85 5.91 16.27 -3.19
C PHE A 85 4.91 17.38 -3.54
N LYS A 86 5.29 18.66 -3.41
CA LYS A 86 4.42 19.79 -3.80
C LYS A 86 4.29 19.90 -5.32
N GLU A 87 5.38 19.69 -6.04
CA GLU A 87 5.39 19.71 -7.51
C GLU A 87 4.56 18.56 -8.09
N ALA A 88 4.67 17.34 -7.54
CA ALA A 88 3.87 16.19 -7.99
C ALA A 88 2.36 16.30 -7.67
N TRP A 89 1.97 17.23 -6.78
CA TRP A 89 0.56 17.49 -6.46
C TRP A 89 -0.08 18.53 -7.41
N GLN A 90 0.71 19.38 -8.07
CA GLN A 90 0.21 20.38 -9.01
C GLN A 90 -0.03 19.79 -10.39
#